data_AF-A0A7S1MWZ0-F1
#
_entry.id   AF-A0A7S1MWZ0-F1
#
_cell.length_a   1.000
_cell.length_b   1.000
_cell.length_c   1.000
_cell.angle_alpha   90.00
_cell.angle_beta   90.00
_cell.angle_gamma   90.00
#
_symmetry.space_group_name_H-M   'P 1'
#
loop_
_entity.id
_entity.type
_entity.pdbx_description
1 polymer ?
#
loop_
_entity_poly.entity_id
_entity_poly.type
_entity_poly.pdbx_seq_one_letter_code
_entity_poly.pdbx_strand_id
1 'polypeptide(L)'
;GRLWCGYACPQTVYTEIFMRVEHWFEGDRNARLRLDKAPWSFDKLWRKAGKQAVWIAIGLWTGFTFVGYFTPIHSLGREVMALGLGPWESFWVLFYGFATYGNAGYMREQVCKYMCPYARFQSAMFDRDTLIVSYD
;
A
#
# COMPACT_ATOMS: atom_id res chain seq x y z
N GLY A 1 -17.45 -9.17 -8.26
CA GLY A 1 -16.09 -9.72 -8.07
C GLY A 1 -15.00 -8.85 -8.68
N ARG A 2 -14.88 -8.82 -10.02
CA ARG A 2 -13.77 -8.14 -10.72
C ARG A 2 -13.66 -6.63 -10.48
N LEU A 3 -14.77 -5.90 -10.36
CA LEU A 3 -14.73 -4.47 -10.00
C LEU A 3 -14.11 -4.23 -8.62
N TRP A 4 -14.47 -5.08 -7.64
CA TRP A 4 -13.89 -5.01 -6.30
C TRP A 4 -12.40 -5.35 -6.32
N CYS A 5 -12.05 -6.59 -6.68
CA CYS A 5 -10.64 -7.03 -6.66
C CYS A 5 -9.74 -6.25 -7.63
N GLY A 6 -10.26 -5.81 -8.77
CA GLY A 6 -9.50 -5.14 -9.81
C GLY A 6 -9.32 -3.63 -9.61
N TYR A 7 -10.20 -2.97 -8.84
CA TYR A 7 -10.20 -1.49 -8.78
C TYR A 7 -10.48 -0.90 -7.39
N ALA A 8 -11.36 -1.51 -6.59
CA ALA A 8 -11.82 -0.90 -5.34
C ALA A 8 -11.20 -1.51 -4.07
N CYS A 9 -10.67 -2.73 -4.15
CA CYS A 9 -10.08 -3.42 -3.01
C CYS A 9 -8.89 -2.62 -2.49
N PRO A 10 -8.77 -2.41 -1.16
CA PRO A 10 -7.68 -1.63 -0.57
C PRO A 10 -6.30 -2.12 -1.02
N GLN A 11 -6.08 -3.43 -1.11
CA GLN A 11 -4.80 -3.99 -1.56
C GLN A 11 -4.44 -3.51 -2.97
N THR A 12 -5.41 -3.49 -3.89
CA THR A 12 -5.20 -3.05 -5.27
C THR A 12 -4.93 -1.55 -5.33
N VAL A 13 -5.75 -0.75 -4.65
CA VAL A 13 -5.59 0.71 -4.60
C VAL A 13 -4.22 1.10 -4.05
N TYR A 14 -3.81 0.54 -2.91
CA TYR A 14 -2.50 0.84 -2.34
C TYR A 14 -1.35 0.34 -3.21
N THR A 15 -1.46 -0.85 -3.79
CA THR A 15 -0.41 -1.37 -4.69
C THR A 15 -0.23 -0.46 -5.91
N GLU A 16 -1.32 -0.01 -6.54
CA GLU A 16 -1.27 0.94 -7.66
C GLU A 16 -0.65 2.28 -7.28
N ILE A 17 -1.00 2.83 -6.11
CA ILE A 17 -0.39 4.06 -5.57
C ILE A 17 1.13 3.86 -5.40
N PHE A 18 1.55 2.77 -4.76
CA PHE A 18 2.97 2.50 -4.50
C PHE A 18 3.76 2.29 -5.79
N MET A 19 3.20 1.57 -6.76
CA MET A 19 3.81 1.38 -8.08
C MET A 19 3.86 2.69 -8.88
N ARG A 20 2.85 3.56 -8.75
CA ARG A 20 2.88 4.90 -9.37
C ARG A 20 4.00 5.75 -8.80
N VAL A 21 4.18 5.75 -7.48
CA VAL A 21 5.29 6.44 -6.82
C VAL A 21 6.63 5.87 -7.29
N GLU A 22 6.78 4.54 -7.33
CA GLU A 22 7.99 3.89 -7.86
C GLU A 22 8.29 4.32 -9.29
N HIS A 23 7.26 4.45 -10.12
CA HIS A 23 7.41 4.93 -11.50
C HIS A 23 7.85 6.39 -11.57
N TRP A 24 7.36 7.28 -10.69
CA TRP A 24 7.81 8.67 -10.66
C TRP A 24 9.28 8.83 -10.27
N PHE A 25 9.78 8.01 -9.34
CA PHE A 25 11.18 8.11 -8.90
C PHE A 25 12.15 7.33 -9.80
N GLU A 26 11.81 6.09 -10.16
CA GLU A 26 12.73 5.16 -10.83
C GLU A 26 12.38 4.88 -12.29
N GLY A 27 11.23 5.35 -12.77
CA GLY A 27 10.79 5.19 -14.16
C GLY A 27 10.14 3.83 -14.46
N ASP A 28 10.13 3.51 -15.75
CA ASP A 28 9.62 2.23 -16.25
C ASP A 28 10.52 1.04 -15.83
N ARG A 29 10.10 -0.17 -16.20
CA ARG A 29 10.87 -1.38 -15.85
C ARG A 29 12.31 -1.33 -16.35
N ASN A 30 12.56 -0.80 -17.54
CA ASN A 30 13.89 -0.77 -18.13
C ASN A 30 14.79 0.26 -17.43
N ALA A 31 14.24 1.43 -17.08
CA ALA A 31 14.91 2.45 -16.28
C ALA A 31 15.28 1.90 -14.89
N ARG A 32 14.37 1.18 -14.23
CA ARG A 32 14.64 0.52 -12.94
C ARG A 32 15.78 -0.48 -13.01
N LEU A 33 15.74 -1.39 -13.98
CA LEU A 33 16.81 -2.39 -14.17
C LEU A 33 18.16 -1.75 -14.45
N ARG A 34 18.19 -0.63 -15.21
CA ARG A 34 19.42 0.15 -15.44
C ARG A 34 19.90 0.84 -14.17
N LEU A 35 19.00 1.46 -13.42
CA LEU A 35 19.31 2.15 -12.16
C LEU A 35 19.87 1.17 -11.11
N ASP A 36 19.32 -0.05 -11.05
CA ASP A 36 19.77 -1.09 -10.13
C ASP A 36 21.19 -1.57 -10.44
N LYS A 37 21.52 -1.73 -11.74
CA LYS A 37 22.86 -2.12 -12.22
C LYS A 37 23.90 -1.00 -12.18
N ALA A 38 23.47 0.27 -12.15
CA ALA A 38 24.36 1.41 -12.10
C ALA A 38 25.15 1.46 -10.77
N PRO A 39 26.38 1.99 -10.75
CA PRO A 39 27.11 2.22 -9.50
C PRO A 39 26.36 3.20 -8.59
N TRP A 40 26.71 3.21 -7.30
CA TRP A 40 26.14 4.15 -6.35
C TRP A 40 26.52 5.59 -6.74
N SER A 41 25.53 6.35 -7.16
CA SER A 41 25.61 7.77 -7.48
C SER A 41 24.60 8.55 -6.64
N PHE A 42 24.76 9.87 -6.56
CA PHE A 42 23.78 10.73 -5.90
C PHE A 42 22.38 10.59 -6.52
N ASP A 43 22.28 10.51 -7.85
CA ASP A 43 21.00 10.30 -8.56
C ASP A 43 20.34 8.97 -8.15
N LYS A 44 21.11 7.87 -8.05
CA LYS A 44 20.60 6.58 -7.57
C LYS A 44 20.12 6.66 -6.13
N LEU A 45 20.91 7.29 -5.26
CA LEU A 45 20.57 7.42 -3.85
C LEU A 45 19.30 8.26 -3.66
N TRP A 46 19.21 9.42 -4.30
CA TRP A 46 18.05 10.30 -4.22
C TRP A 46 16.77 9.62 -4.72
N ARG A 47 16.82 8.92 -5.86
CA ARG A 47 15.65 8.21 -6.40
C ARG A 47 15.19 7.08 -5.49
N LYS A 48 16.12 6.24 -5.03
CA LYS A 48 15.80 5.10 -4.15
C LYS A 48 15.31 5.59 -2.79
N ALA A 49 16.00 6.54 -2.16
CA ALA A 49 15.63 7.09 -0.86
C ALA A 49 14.32 7.87 -0.95
N GLY A 50 14.13 8.68 -1.99
CA GLY A 50 12.89 9.43 -2.22
C GLY A 50 11.68 8.52 -2.37
N LYS A 51 11.79 7.43 -3.15
CA LYS A 51 10.75 6.41 -3.22
C LYS A 51 10.41 5.85 -1.84
N GLN A 52 11.43 5.42 -1.09
CA GLN A 52 11.20 4.81 0.23
C GLN A 52 10.60 5.80 1.23
N ALA A 53 11.04 7.06 1.22
CA ALA A 53 10.48 8.11 2.06
C ALA A 53 8.98 8.32 1.77
N VAL A 54 8.59 8.38 0.49
CA VAL A 54 7.18 8.53 0.11
C VAL A 54 6.36 7.28 0.45
N TRP A 55 6.91 6.07 0.22
CA TRP A 55 6.25 4.83 0.62
C TRP A 55 6.01 4.75 2.13
N ILE A 56 7.00 5.11 2.94
CA ILE A 56 6.88 5.17 4.39
C ILE A 56 5.84 6.22 4.80
N ALA A 57 5.86 7.41 4.18
CA ALA A 57 4.89 8.46 4.47
C ALA A 57 3.44 8.01 4.18
N ILE A 58 3.19 7.34 3.05
CA ILE A 58 1.87 6.78 2.72
C ILE A 58 1.48 5.69 3.72
N GLY A 59 2.41 4.81 4.09
CA GLY A 59 2.19 3.79 5.12
C GLY A 59 1.79 4.41 6.45
N LEU A 60 2.59 5.33 6.99
CA LEU A 60 2.32 6.01 8.26
C LEU A 60 1.01 6.81 8.22
N TRP A 61 0.71 7.49 7.12
CA TRP A 61 -0.57 8.17 6.93
C TRP A 61 -1.75 7.20 6.98
N THR A 62 -1.61 6.03 6.34
CA THR A 62 -2.60 4.97 6.39
C THR A 62 -2.79 4.47 7.82
N GLY A 63 -1.70 4.18 8.55
CA GLY A 63 -1.78 3.76 9.94
C GLY A 63 -2.44 4.80 10.85
N PHE A 64 -2.08 6.07 10.70
CA PHE A 64 -2.67 7.18 11.44
C PHE A 64 -4.18 7.31 11.20
N THR A 65 -4.61 7.33 9.94
CA THR A 65 -6.03 7.44 9.60
C THR A 65 -6.85 6.22 10.06
N PHE A 66 -6.25 5.03 10.03
CA PHE A 66 -6.90 3.81 10.51
C PHE A 66 -7.06 3.80 12.04
N VAL A 67 -6.04 4.19 12.78
CA VAL A 67 -6.14 4.35 14.25
C VAL A 67 -7.11 5.47 14.61
N GLY A 68 -7.14 6.55 13.83
CA GLY A 68 -8.09 7.66 13.97
C GLY A 68 -9.57 7.28 13.76
N TYR A 69 -9.86 6.08 13.26
CA TYR A 69 -11.20 5.51 13.26
C TYR A 69 -11.64 5.05 14.66
N PHE A 70 -10.69 4.62 15.51
CA PHE A 70 -10.95 4.10 16.85
C PHE A 70 -10.67 5.13 17.95
N THR A 71 -9.68 5.98 17.75
CA THR A 71 -9.30 7.07 18.67
C THR A 71 -9.72 8.41 18.07
N PRO A 72 -10.29 9.37 18.84
CA PRO A 72 -10.72 10.65 18.28
C PRO A 72 -9.61 11.35 17.48
N ILE A 73 -9.85 11.58 16.19
CA ILE A 73 -8.82 12.05 15.25
C ILE A 73 -8.19 13.40 15.66
N HIS A 74 -8.98 14.29 16.29
CA HIS A 74 -8.49 15.59 16.76
C HIS A 74 -7.57 15.48 17.98
N SER A 75 -7.80 14.53 18.89
CA SER A 75 -6.87 14.28 20.01
C SER A 75 -5.62 13.58 19.49
N LEU A 76 -5.78 12.53 18.67
CA LEU A 76 -4.68 11.79 18.07
C LEU A 76 -3.74 12.71 17.28
N GLY A 77 -4.30 13.61 16.45
CA GLY A 77 -3.51 14.59 15.70
C GLY A 77 -2.71 15.54 16.60
N ARG A 78 -3.27 15.99 17.72
CA ARG A 78 -2.53 16.82 18.69
C ARG A 78 -1.41 16.03 19.38
N GLU A 79 -1.67 14.77 19.72
CA GLU A 79 -0.66 13.89 20.34
C GLU A 79 0.49 13.58 19.39
N VAL A 80 0.22 13.33 18.10
CA VAL A 80 1.26 13.18 17.07
C VAL A 80 2.12 14.44 17.00
N MET A 81 1.51 15.62 16.93
CA MET A 81 2.23 16.90 16.81
C MET A 81 3.05 17.23 18.08
N ALA A 82 2.56 16.83 19.25
CA ALA A 82 3.25 16.98 20.52
C ALA A 82 4.29 15.87 20.80
N LEU A 83 4.46 14.90 19.88
CA LEU A 83 5.27 13.70 20.09
C LEU A 83 4.90 12.93 21.38
N GLY A 84 3.62 13.00 21.77
CA GLY A 84 3.08 12.47 23.01
C GLY A 84 2.15 11.28 22.83
N LEU A 85 2.27 10.54 21.72
CA LEU A 85 1.46 9.35 21.47
C LEU A 85 1.65 8.31 22.58
N GLY A 86 0.53 7.76 23.06
CA GLY A 86 0.58 6.63 23.97
C GLY A 86 1.19 5.37 23.33
N PRO A 87 1.59 4.37 24.14
CA PRO A 87 2.14 3.11 23.62
C PRO A 87 1.17 2.37 22.69
N TRP A 88 -0.13 2.45 22.98
CA TRP A 88 -1.19 1.80 22.19
C TRP A 88 -1.30 2.41 20.79
N GLU A 89 -1.48 3.72 20.72
CA GLU A 89 -1.62 4.46 19.46
C GLU A 89 -0.35 4.32 18.62
N SER A 90 0.82 4.49 19.25
CA SER A 90 2.12 4.35 18.59
C SER A 90 2.28 2.97 17.96
N PHE A 91 1.98 1.92 18.72
CA PHE A 91 2.08 0.54 18.24
C PHE A 91 1.20 0.33 17.00
N TRP A 92 -0.08 0.69 17.05
CA TRP A 92 -0.99 0.43 15.94
C TRP A 92 -0.73 1.29 14.71
N VAL A 93 -0.36 2.57 14.89
CA VAL A 93 0.01 3.43 13.75
C VAL A 93 1.22 2.85 13.02
N LEU A 94 2.26 2.47 13.76
CA LEU A 94 3.46 1.88 13.17
C LEU A 94 3.19 0.50 12.58
N PHE A 95 2.39 -0.33 13.26
CA PHE A 95 2.03 -1.66 12.77
C PHE A 95 1.26 -1.60 11.46
N TYR A 96 0.18 -0.81 11.39
CA TYR A 96 -0.60 -0.66 10.16
C TYR A 96 0.21 0.02 9.06
N GLY A 97 1.06 1.01 9.41
CA GLY A 97 1.93 1.64 8.43
C GLY A 97 2.97 0.69 7.86
N PHE A 98 3.60 -0.13 8.70
CA PHE A 98 4.52 -1.18 8.28
C PHE A 98 3.81 -2.25 7.44
N ALA A 99 2.63 -2.68 7.86
CA ALA A 99 1.84 -3.66 7.12
C ALA A 99 1.46 -3.13 5.73
N THR A 100 0.99 -1.89 5.62
CA THR A 100 0.69 -1.25 4.31
C THR A 100 1.95 -1.17 3.46
N TYR A 101 3.07 -0.71 4.03
CA TYR A 101 4.35 -0.62 3.33
C TYR A 101 4.83 -1.98 2.80
N GLY A 102 4.78 -3.03 3.61
CA GLY A 102 5.17 -4.38 3.21
C GLY A 102 4.23 -4.98 2.16
N ASN A 103 2.92 -4.91 2.43
CA ASN A 103 1.89 -5.53 1.60
C ASN A 103 1.78 -4.87 0.22
N ALA A 104 1.77 -3.54 0.16
CA ALA A 104 1.62 -2.81 -1.10
C ALA A 104 2.95 -2.60 -1.83
N GLY A 105 4.04 -2.37 -1.10
CA GLY A 105 5.35 -2.10 -1.71
C GLY A 105 6.03 -3.36 -2.26
N TYR A 106 6.04 -4.44 -1.48
CA TYR A 106 6.83 -5.64 -1.77
C TYR A 106 6.00 -6.85 -2.13
N MET A 107 4.97 -7.18 -1.33
CA MET A 107 4.21 -8.41 -1.53
C MET A 107 3.25 -8.32 -2.71
N ARG A 108 2.63 -7.16 -2.94
CA ARG A 108 1.79 -6.84 -4.11
C ARG A 108 0.76 -7.95 -4.38
N GLU A 109 0.87 -8.61 -5.53
CA GLU A 109 0.02 -9.72 -5.98
C GLU A 109 0.10 -10.99 -5.11
N GLN A 110 1.17 -11.17 -4.32
CA GLN A 110 1.32 -12.32 -3.42
C GLN A 110 0.24 -12.30 -2.33
N VAL A 111 -0.15 -11.10 -1.88
CA VAL A 111 -1.27 -10.92 -0.96
C VAL A 111 -2.56 -11.43 -1.58
N CYS A 112 -2.83 -11.07 -2.84
CA CYS A 112 -4.03 -11.52 -3.57
C CYS A 112 -4.05 -13.03 -3.79
N LYS A 113 -2.90 -13.66 -4.08
CA LYS A 113 -2.78 -15.09 -4.37
C LYS A 113 -2.89 -15.97 -3.11
N TYR A 114 -2.24 -15.57 -2.02
CA TYR A 114 -2.02 -16.46 -0.87
C TYR A 114 -2.69 -16.00 0.42
N MET A 115 -2.93 -14.70 0.61
CA MET A 115 -3.50 -14.18 1.86
C MET A 115 -4.97 -13.78 1.72
N CYS A 116 -5.37 -13.28 0.56
CA CYS A 116 -6.68 -12.69 0.35
C CYS A 116 -7.75 -13.79 0.33
N PRO A 117 -8.66 -13.82 1.32
CA PRO A 117 -9.74 -14.81 1.32
C PRO A 117 -10.75 -14.52 0.20
N TYR A 118 -10.90 -13.26 -0.21
CA TYR A 118 -11.90 -12.84 -1.20
C TYR A 118 -11.71 -13.51 -2.56
N ALA A 119 -10.46 -13.75 -2.99
CA ALA A 119 -10.18 -14.47 -4.23
C ALA A 119 -10.79 -15.89 -4.24
N ARG A 120 -10.83 -16.55 -3.07
CA ARG A 120 -11.41 -17.88 -2.89
C ARG A 120 -12.92 -17.83 -2.67
N PHE A 121 -13.41 -16.83 -1.93
CA PHE A 121 -14.84 -16.67 -1.70
C PHE A 121 -15.60 -16.21 -2.95
N GLN A 122 -14.93 -15.59 -3.93
CA GLN A 122 -15.58 -15.10 -5.13
C GLN A 122 -16.29 -16.20 -5.91
N SER A 123 -15.72 -17.41 -6.01
CA SER A 123 -16.34 -18.54 -6.71
C SER A 123 -17.63 -19.02 -6.05
N ALA A 124 -17.76 -18.87 -4.73
CA ALA A 124 -18.97 -19.22 -3.98
C ALA A 124 -20.08 -18.14 -4.07
N MET A 125 -19.73 -16.90 -4.42
CA MET A 125 -20.68 -15.79 -4.58
C MET A 125 -21.28 -15.69 -5.98
N PHE A 126 -20.83 -16.51 -6.93
CA PHE A 126 -21.45 -16.57 -8.26
C PHE A 126 -22.59 -17.57 -8.24
N ASP A 127 -23.79 -17.10 -8.58
CA ASP A 127 -24.94 -17.93 -8.91
C ASP A 127 -25.24 -17.84 -10.42
N ARG A 128 -26.15 -18.68 -10.92
CA ARG A 128 -26.55 -18.77 -12.32
C ARG A 128 -27.00 -17.44 -12.93
N ASP A 129 -27.56 -16.55 -12.10
CA ASP A 129 -28.04 -15.23 -12.53
C ASP A 129 -26.96 -14.14 -12.50
N THR A 130 -25.72 -14.48 -12.11
CA THR A 130 -24.65 -13.49 -12.02
C THR A 130 -24.04 -13.22 -13.40
N LEU A 131 -24.20 -11.99 -13.88
CA LEU A 131 -23.60 -11.55 -15.15
C LEU A 131 -22.06 -11.57 -15.09
N ILE A 132 -21.45 -12.37 -15.96
CA ILE A 132 -20.00 -12.47 -16.12
C ILE A 132 -19.60 -11.61 -17.32
N VAL A 133 -19.00 -10.45 -17.06
CA VAL A 133 -18.46 -9.60 -18.14
C VAL A 133 -17.16 -10.20 -18.67
N SER A 134 -17.19 -10.80 -19.86
CA SER A 134 -16.01 -11.21 -20.64
C SER A 134 -15.81 -10.26 -21.82
N TYR A 135 -14.56 -9.99 -22.16
CA TYR A 135 -14.20 -9.33 -23.42
C TYR A 135 -13.66 -10.42 -24.36
N ASP A 136 -13.98 -10.32 -25.64
CA ASP A 136 -13.35 -11.15 -26.70
C ASP A 136 -11.86 -10.81 -26.84
#